data_AF-A0A7X7UGI0-F1
#
_entry.id   AF-A0A7X7UGI0-F1
#
_cell.length_a   1.000
_cell.length_b   1.000
_cell.length_c   1.000
_cell.angle_alpha   90.00
_cell.angle_beta   90.00
_cell.angle_gamma   90.00
#
_symmetry.space_group_name_H-M   'P 1'
#
loop_
_entity.id
_entity.type
_entity.pdbx_description
1 polymer ?
#
loop_
_entity_poly.entity_id
_entity_poly.type
_entity_poly.pdbx_seq_one_letter_code
_entity_poly.pdbx_strand_id
1 'polypeptide(L)'
;MLHGQNIFSFPPVMTDLFRMTDVDDVQLDSIRFLFPCFYLSFGMQDEMNLWNGGFFVDGAYVDASLWESGLLSVILSTRRKDVDYKKMNFILERDRYFYFPLMFDTPGTTVGQAIDVAVQKEQPFRPHDVPDTSGLYSVGDRNVIVIDRGKLTQVEVARENSEGFPTFRAALRLIVNGICYLSSEKPDIEYKYPDETPRTWIEILEQSTRKADIKRAKQALNSLGIYSKIHFCGESIRVEYEGLPTGRELSPHWRRGHWRNQAHGEGLSLRKLIWIKPTLVRRDKGEPEKGHIYQIEPSD
;
A
#
# COMPACT_ATOMS: atom_id res chain seq x y z
N MET A 1 -0.62 -21.11 9.60
CA MET A 1 -1.66 -20.20 9.05
C MET A 1 -1.61 -20.32 7.54
N LEU A 2 -2.67 -19.97 6.80
CA LEU A 2 -2.55 -19.83 5.34
C LEU A 2 -1.85 -18.50 5.06
N HIS A 3 -0.66 -18.56 4.43
CA HIS A 3 0.29 -17.44 4.34
C HIS A 3 -0.13 -16.28 3.39
N GLY A 4 -1.42 -16.19 3.03
CA GLY A 4 -1.97 -15.17 2.14
C GLY A 4 -3.33 -14.61 2.57
N GLN A 5 -3.70 -14.73 3.85
CA GLN A 5 -4.99 -14.23 4.40
C GLN A 5 -4.83 -13.06 5.39
N ASN A 6 -3.60 -12.56 5.57
CA ASN A 6 -3.30 -11.43 6.45
C ASN A 6 -3.66 -10.12 5.73
N ILE A 7 -4.94 -9.76 5.75
CA ILE A 7 -5.46 -8.53 5.14
C ILE A 7 -5.69 -7.49 6.23
N PHE A 8 -5.06 -6.31 6.09
CA PHE A 8 -5.29 -5.14 6.94
C PHE A 8 -6.06 -4.08 6.14
N SER A 9 -7.28 -3.79 6.56
CA SER A 9 -8.18 -2.83 5.90
C SER A 9 -8.21 -1.51 6.65
N PHE A 10 -7.89 -0.43 5.95
CA PHE A 10 -7.94 0.94 6.48
C PHE A 10 -9.16 1.67 5.91
N PRO A 11 -9.99 2.32 6.75
CA PRO A 11 -11.11 3.13 6.29
C PRO A 11 -10.63 4.41 5.59
N PRO A 12 -11.45 5.05 4.74
CA PRO A 12 -11.05 6.23 3.96
C PRO A 12 -10.39 7.34 4.79
N VAL A 13 -10.95 7.67 5.96
CA VAL A 13 -10.39 8.63 6.92
C VAL A 13 -8.93 8.35 7.32
N MET A 14 -8.56 7.08 7.47
CA MET A 14 -7.16 6.71 7.75
C MET A 14 -6.28 6.97 6.53
N THR A 15 -6.77 6.70 5.32
CA THR A 15 -6.03 6.99 4.08
C THR A 15 -5.83 8.49 3.85
N ASP A 16 -6.81 9.33 4.21
CA ASP A 16 -6.70 10.79 4.14
C ASP A 16 -5.64 11.31 5.13
N LEU A 17 -5.68 10.84 6.39
CA LEU A 17 -4.67 11.18 7.39
C LEU A 17 -3.27 10.67 7.00
N PHE A 18 -3.16 9.52 6.33
CA PHE A 18 -1.89 9.00 5.81
C PHE A 18 -1.36 9.84 4.64
N ARG A 19 -2.20 10.30 3.71
CA ARG A 19 -1.80 11.24 2.64
C ARG A 19 -1.16 12.51 3.20
N MET A 20 -1.67 12.97 4.34
CA MET A 20 -1.20 14.15 5.08
C MET A 20 -0.08 13.86 6.11
N THR A 21 0.38 12.61 6.25
CA THR A 21 1.47 12.22 7.16
C THR A 21 2.73 11.91 6.38
N ASP A 22 3.83 12.61 6.69
CA ASP A 22 5.09 12.36 6.01
C ASP A 22 5.81 11.13 6.53
N VAL A 23 6.57 10.48 5.63
CA VAL A 23 7.21 9.18 5.87
C VAL A 23 8.69 9.14 5.50
N ASP A 24 9.21 10.12 4.77
CA ASP A 24 10.58 10.06 4.22
C ASP A 24 11.65 9.95 5.33
N ASP A 25 11.43 10.57 6.49
CA ASP A 25 12.32 10.53 7.67
C ASP A 25 12.11 9.28 8.57
N VAL A 26 11.17 8.39 8.25
CA VAL A 26 10.96 7.17 9.04
C VAL A 26 12.18 6.26 8.93
N GLN A 27 12.85 6.01 10.05
CA GLN A 27 13.92 5.03 10.15
C GLN A 27 13.35 3.63 9.99
N LEU A 28 13.86 2.87 9.03
CA LEU A 28 13.39 1.51 8.73
C LEU A 28 13.53 0.59 9.95
N ASP A 29 14.63 0.68 10.70
CA ASP A 29 14.86 -0.09 11.93
C ASP A 29 13.81 0.13 13.04
N SER A 30 12.95 1.15 12.93
CA SER A 30 11.83 1.39 13.85
C SER A 30 10.54 0.64 13.49
N ILE A 31 10.45 0.09 12.28
CA ILE A 31 9.32 -0.67 11.76
C ILE A 31 9.32 -2.10 12.32
N ARG A 32 8.14 -2.64 12.60
CA ARG A 32 7.93 -4.02 13.07
C ARG A 32 6.76 -4.66 12.33
N PHE A 33 6.98 -5.86 11.81
CA PHE A 33 5.98 -6.58 11.03
C PHE A 33 5.27 -7.63 11.88
N LEU A 34 3.93 -7.63 11.85
CA LEU A 34 3.10 -8.67 12.49
C LEU A 34 3.18 -10.00 11.74
N PHE A 35 3.42 -9.95 10.43
CA PHE A 35 3.55 -11.09 9.54
C PHE A 35 4.63 -10.79 8.49
N PRO A 36 5.38 -11.80 7.98
CA PRO A 36 6.37 -11.59 6.93
C PRO A 36 5.71 -11.18 5.60
N CYS A 37 4.47 -11.63 5.35
CA CYS A 37 3.73 -11.30 4.13
C CYS A 37 2.27 -10.96 4.49
N PHE A 38 1.75 -9.85 3.95
CA PHE A 38 0.40 -9.36 4.20
C PHE A 38 -0.07 -8.42 3.08
N TYR A 39 -1.36 -8.11 3.06
CA TYR A 39 -1.98 -7.16 2.15
C TYR A 39 -2.52 -5.96 2.94
N LEU A 40 -2.25 -4.76 2.43
CA LEU A 40 -2.83 -3.51 2.92
C LEU A 40 -3.93 -3.07 1.95
N SER A 41 -5.16 -2.99 2.43
CA SER A 41 -6.32 -2.49 1.69
C SER A 41 -6.59 -1.05 2.08
N PHE A 42 -6.60 -0.15 1.10
CA PHE A 42 -6.91 1.27 1.27
C PHE A 42 -8.25 1.66 0.63
N GLY A 43 -8.85 0.75 -0.15
CA GLY A 43 -9.94 1.09 -1.07
C GLY A 43 -9.43 1.91 -2.26
N MET A 44 -10.23 1.98 -3.32
CA MET A 44 -9.83 2.60 -4.60
C MET A 44 -9.46 4.08 -4.41
N GLN A 45 -8.22 4.42 -4.74
CA GLN A 45 -7.64 5.75 -4.63
C GLN A 45 -7.75 6.48 -5.98
N ASP A 46 -8.82 7.25 -6.17
CA ASP A 46 -9.17 7.89 -7.45
C ASP A 46 -8.09 8.84 -8.02
N GLU A 47 -7.24 9.41 -7.17
CA GLU A 47 -6.12 10.25 -7.59
C GLU A 47 -4.86 9.46 -7.99
N MET A 48 -4.79 8.16 -7.70
CA MET A 48 -3.62 7.30 -7.90
C MET A 48 -3.81 6.41 -9.13
N ASN A 49 -3.96 7.02 -10.31
CA ASN A 49 -4.09 6.31 -11.59
C ASN A 49 -2.70 5.95 -12.15
N LEU A 50 -2.37 4.66 -12.21
CA LEU A 50 -1.11 4.18 -12.81
C LEU A 50 -1.14 4.30 -14.34
N TRP A 51 -0.05 4.84 -14.91
CA TRP A 51 0.14 5.07 -16.35
C TRP A 51 -0.96 5.92 -17.02
N ASN A 52 -1.76 6.64 -16.24
CA ASN A 52 -3.03 7.25 -16.67
C ASN A 52 -4.01 6.26 -17.37
N GLY A 53 -3.83 4.95 -17.18
CA GLY A 53 -4.52 3.90 -17.94
C GLY A 53 -5.89 3.46 -17.38
N GLY A 54 -6.37 4.10 -16.31
CA GLY A 54 -7.59 3.71 -15.60
C GLY A 54 -7.37 2.67 -14.50
N PHE A 55 -6.11 2.40 -14.14
CA PHE A 55 -5.70 1.46 -13.10
C PHE A 55 -5.45 2.22 -11.80
N PHE A 56 -6.49 2.39 -10.99
CA PHE A 56 -6.43 3.12 -9.73
C PHE A 56 -5.88 2.23 -8.62
N VAL A 57 -4.87 2.68 -7.87
CA VAL A 57 -4.34 1.92 -6.72
C VAL A 57 -5.44 1.68 -5.69
N ASP A 58 -5.60 0.47 -5.17
CA ASP A 58 -6.56 0.16 -4.09
C ASP A 58 -5.93 -0.48 -2.84
N GLY A 59 -4.67 -0.89 -2.96
CA GLY A 59 -3.93 -1.57 -1.92
C GLY A 59 -2.51 -1.94 -2.34
N ALA A 60 -1.85 -2.74 -1.50
CA ALA A 60 -0.55 -3.32 -1.83
C ALA A 60 -0.30 -4.63 -1.09
N TYR A 61 0.32 -5.58 -1.76
CA TYR A 61 1.00 -6.71 -1.12
C TYR A 61 2.36 -6.25 -0.63
N VAL A 62 2.67 -6.58 0.62
CA VAL A 62 3.94 -6.28 1.28
C VAL A 62 4.58 -7.60 1.67
N ASP A 63 5.83 -7.79 1.24
CA ASP A 63 6.66 -8.93 1.60
C ASP A 63 7.96 -8.44 2.26
N ALA A 64 8.04 -8.71 3.56
CA ALA A 64 9.13 -8.45 4.47
C ALA A 64 9.87 -9.74 4.86
N SER A 65 9.69 -10.85 4.13
CA SER A 65 10.37 -12.12 4.40
C SER A 65 11.90 -12.02 4.31
N LEU A 66 12.42 -11.08 3.53
CA LEU A 66 13.84 -10.77 3.37
C LEU A 66 14.27 -9.46 4.06
N TRP A 67 13.47 -9.00 5.04
CA TRP A 67 13.72 -7.74 5.77
C TRP A 67 15.10 -7.67 6.43
N GLU A 68 15.51 -8.74 7.11
CA GLU A 68 16.83 -8.85 7.76
C GLU A 68 18.00 -8.86 6.75
N SER A 69 17.71 -9.08 5.47
CA SER A 69 18.67 -8.98 4.35
C SER A 69 18.63 -7.61 3.65
N GLY A 70 17.91 -6.63 4.20
CA GLY A 70 17.85 -5.27 3.67
C GLY A 70 16.83 -5.06 2.55
N LEU A 71 15.81 -5.92 2.44
CA LEU A 71 14.82 -5.88 1.35
C LEU A 71 13.38 -5.88 1.85
N LEU A 72 12.60 -4.90 1.39
CA LEU A 72 11.14 -4.87 1.50
C LEU A 72 10.53 -4.82 0.09
N SER A 73 9.78 -5.86 -0.27
CA SER A 73 9.13 -5.96 -1.57
C SER A 73 7.70 -5.43 -1.51
N VAL A 74 7.34 -4.55 -2.44
CA VAL A 74 6.00 -3.93 -2.53
C VAL A 74 5.43 -4.16 -3.93
N ILE A 75 4.22 -4.71 -3.99
CA ILE A 75 3.43 -4.87 -5.23
C ILE A 75 2.11 -4.12 -5.04
N LEU A 76 1.89 -3.05 -5.80
CA LEU A 76 0.60 -2.35 -5.82
C LEU A 76 -0.46 -3.20 -6.51
N SER A 77 -1.62 -3.33 -5.87
CA SER A 77 -2.85 -3.78 -6.52
C SER A 77 -3.58 -2.60 -7.15
N THR A 78 -4.40 -2.88 -8.16
CA THR A 78 -5.17 -1.84 -8.84
C THR A 78 -6.61 -2.29 -9.07
N ARG A 79 -7.50 -1.30 -9.16
CA ARG A 79 -8.89 -1.49 -9.59
C ARG A 79 -9.25 -0.56 -10.73
N ARG A 80 -10.12 -1.08 -11.58
CA ARG A 80 -10.65 -0.41 -12.77
C ARG A 80 -12.12 -0.05 -12.58
N LYS A 81 -12.52 1.12 -13.08
CA LYS A 81 -13.91 1.59 -13.03
C LYS A 81 -14.79 1.00 -14.14
N ASP A 82 -14.17 0.48 -15.20
CA ASP A 82 -14.83 -0.09 -16.38
C ASP A 82 -15.02 -1.61 -16.33
N VAL A 83 -14.62 -2.27 -15.23
CA VAL A 83 -14.70 -3.74 -15.05
C VAL A 83 -15.74 -4.11 -13.98
N ASP A 84 -16.71 -4.97 -14.34
CA ASP A 84 -17.59 -5.63 -13.36
C ASP A 84 -16.85 -6.83 -12.74
N TYR A 85 -16.17 -6.58 -11.61
CA TYR A 85 -15.43 -7.60 -10.86
C TYR A 85 -16.26 -8.83 -10.43
N LYS A 86 -17.61 -8.80 -10.52
CA LYS A 86 -18.46 -9.99 -10.28
C LYS A 86 -18.58 -10.91 -11.50
N LYS A 87 -18.18 -10.45 -12.68
CA LYS A 87 -18.26 -11.16 -13.98
C LYS A 87 -16.95 -11.12 -14.77
N MET A 88 -15.89 -10.61 -14.15
CA MET A 88 -14.61 -10.32 -14.78
C MET A 88 -14.01 -11.54 -15.47
N ASN A 89 -13.53 -11.33 -16.70
CA ASN A 89 -12.80 -12.32 -17.48
C ASN A 89 -11.31 -12.00 -17.44
N PHE A 90 -10.59 -12.62 -16.50
CA PHE A 90 -9.15 -12.43 -16.24
C PHE A 90 -8.23 -12.60 -17.46
N ILE A 91 -8.69 -13.22 -18.57
CA ILE A 91 -7.92 -13.35 -19.81
C ILE A 91 -7.94 -12.04 -20.61
N LEU A 92 -9.12 -11.39 -20.66
CA LEU A 92 -9.39 -10.17 -21.43
C LEU A 92 -9.15 -8.91 -20.58
N GLU A 93 -9.56 -8.96 -19.32
CA GLU A 93 -9.48 -7.90 -18.33
C GLU A 93 -8.30 -8.21 -17.40
N ARG A 94 -7.08 -8.12 -17.94
CA ARG A 94 -5.87 -8.35 -17.15
C ARG A 94 -5.70 -7.24 -16.12
N ASP A 95 -5.56 -7.62 -14.86
CA ASP A 95 -5.03 -6.73 -13.84
C ASP A 95 -3.59 -6.35 -14.18
N ARG A 96 -3.23 -5.11 -13.88
CA ARG A 96 -1.84 -4.63 -13.91
C ARG A 96 -1.40 -4.28 -12.50
N TYR A 97 -0.15 -4.57 -12.18
CA TYR A 97 0.47 -4.27 -10.90
C TYR A 97 1.74 -3.45 -11.13
N PHE A 98 2.15 -2.69 -10.11
CA PHE A 98 3.43 -2.01 -10.10
C PHE A 98 4.28 -2.60 -8.98
N TYR A 99 5.44 -3.14 -9.31
CA TYR A 99 6.40 -3.69 -8.35
C TYR A 99 7.57 -2.73 -8.16
N PHE A 100 7.98 -2.54 -6.91
CA PHE A 100 9.20 -1.80 -6.60
C PHE A 100 9.81 -2.31 -5.28
N PRO A 101 11.09 -2.72 -5.28
CA PRO A 101 11.79 -3.07 -4.05
C PRO A 101 12.28 -1.81 -3.32
N LEU A 102 12.17 -1.80 -1.99
CA LEU A 102 12.95 -0.90 -1.14
C LEU A 102 14.16 -1.65 -0.61
N MET A 103 15.35 -1.11 -0.90
CA MET A 103 16.62 -1.67 -0.46
C MET A 103 17.30 -0.75 0.56
N PHE A 104 17.82 -1.35 1.63
CA PHE A 104 18.51 -0.65 2.70
C PHE A 104 19.60 -1.55 3.27
N ASP A 105 20.85 -1.09 3.26
CA ASP A 105 22.03 -1.87 3.64
C ASP A 105 22.74 -1.36 4.90
N THR A 106 22.26 -0.25 5.47
CA THR A 106 22.86 0.41 6.63
C THR A 106 21.83 0.68 7.75
N PRO A 107 22.16 0.38 9.02
CA PRO A 107 21.31 0.74 10.15
C PRO A 107 21.01 2.23 10.20
N GLY A 108 19.79 2.58 10.59
CA GLY A 108 19.28 3.96 10.62
C GLY A 108 18.87 4.54 9.27
N THR A 109 18.95 3.77 8.17
CA THR A 109 18.43 4.17 6.85
C THR A 109 16.98 4.63 6.96
N THR A 110 16.68 5.81 6.41
CA THR A 110 15.32 6.32 6.32
C THR A 110 14.61 5.82 5.06
N VAL A 111 13.28 5.83 5.06
CA VAL A 111 12.45 5.47 3.89
C VAL A 111 12.85 6.27 2.65
N GLY A 112 13.09 7.58 2.79
CA GLY A 112 13.55 8.43 1.68
C GLY A 112 14.88 7.94 1.10
N GLN A 113 15.86 7.66 1.97
CA GLN A 113 17.17 7.15 1.57
C GLN A 113 17.08 5.77 0.89
N ALA A 114 16.23 4.87 1.38
CA ALA A 114 16.04 3.55 0.77
C ALA A 114 15.42 3.61 -0.63
N ILE A 115 14.52 4.58 -0.87
CA ILE A 115 13.98 4.85 -2.21
C ILE A 115 15.10 5.35 -3.14
N ASP A 116 15.90 6.31 -2.68
CA ASP A 116 16.99 6.87 -3.48
C ASP A 116 18.05 5.81 -3.81
N VAL A 117 18.39 4.95 -2.85
CA VAL A 117 19.29 3.80 -3.03
C VAL A 117 18.70 2.79 -4.04
N ALA A 118 17.42 2.46 -3.93
CA ALA A 118 16.76 1.56 -4.89
C ALA A 118 16.75 2.13 -6.31
N VAL A 119 16.39 3.41 -6.49
CA VAL A 119 16.42 4.09 -7.79
C VAL A 119 17.83 4.12 -8.38
N GLN A 120 18.87 4.38 -7.57
CA GLN A 120 20.25 4.43 -8.02
C GLN A 120 20.82 3.06 -8.40
N LYS A 121 20.55 2.02 -7.59
CA LYS A 121 21.06 0.65 -7.81
C LYS A 121 20.36 -0.07 -8.96
N GLU A 122 19.02 -0.08 -8.97
CA GLU A 122 18.24 -0.79 -10.00
C GLU A 122 18.18 -0.04 -11.34
N GLN A 123 18.39 1.29 -11.34
CA GLN A 123 18.18 2.17 -12.50
C GLN A 123 16.86 1.89 -13.25
N PRO A 124 15.71 1.79 -12.56
CA PRO A 124 14.49 1.16 -13.08
C PRO A 124 13.83 1.92 -14.25
N PHE A 125 14.29 3.14 -14.52
CA PHE A 125 13.82 4.02 -15.60
C PHE A 125 14.71 3.98 -16.84
N ARG A 126 15.70 3.07 -16.88
CA ARG A 126 16.62 2.89 -18.01
C ARG A 126 16.48 1.48 -18.58
N PRO A 127 16.33 1.30 -19.90
CA PRO A 127 16.36 -0.03 -20.50
C PRO A 127 17.73 -0.66 -20.26
N HIS A 128 17.76 -1.88 -19.71
CA HIS A 128 19.01 -2.64 -19.65
C HIS A 128 19.42 -3.08 -21.06
N ASP A 129 20.73 -3.02 -21.36
CA ASP A 129 21.25 -3.52 -22.64
C ASP A 129 21.33 -5.05 -22.57
N VAL A 130 20.30 -5.70 -23.09
CA VAL A 130 20.18 -7.15 -23.16
C VAL A 130 20.67 -7.65 -24.54
N PRO A 131 21.45 -8.74 -24.60
CA PRO A 131 21.82 -9.36 -25.87
C PRO A 131 20.58 -9.77 -26.67
N ASP A 132 20.58 -9.49 -27.98
CA ASP A 132 19.52 -9.95 -28.88
C ASP A 132 19.72 -11.42 -29.23
N THR A 133 18.80 -12.28 -28.79
CA THR A 133 18.80 -13.73 -29.10
C THR A 133 17.90 -14.09 -30.30
N SER A 134 17.50 -13.11 -31.11
CA SER A 134 16.77 -13.35 -32.37
C SER A 134 17.63 -14.10 -33.37
N GLY A 135 17.05 -15.10 -34.06
CA GLY A 135 17.79 -15.88 -35.04
C GLY A 135 17.02 -17.07 -35.61
N LEU A 136 17.66 -17.77 -36.56
CA LEU A 136 17.18 -19.03 -37.09
C LEU A 136 17.90 -20.18 -36.36
N TYR A 137 17.13 -21.04 -35.69
CA TYR A 137 17.64 -22.16 -34.89
C TYR A 137 17.14 -23.48 -35.46
N SER A 138 18.03 -24.46 -35.65
CA SER A 138 17.64 -25.82 -36.06
C SER A 138 17.35 -26.67 -34.82
N VAL A 139 16.14 -27.23 -34.73
CA VAL A 139 15.67 -28.08 -33.64
C VAL A 139 15.19 -29.41 -34.23
N GLY A 140 16.08 -30.41 -34.24
CA GLY A 140 15.89 -31.61 -35.06
C GLY A 140 15.81 -31.24 -36.54
N ASP A 141 14.88 -31.85 -37.27
CA ASP A 141 14.68 -31.64 -38.71
C ASP A 141 13.91 -30.34 -39.06
N ARG A 142 13.77 -29.41 -38.12
CA ARG A 142 12.98 -28.17 -38.29
C ARG A 142 13.82 -26.93 -38.00
N ASN A 143 13.64 -25.91 -38.82
CA ASN A 143 14.14 -24.57 -38.53
C ASN A 143 13.04 -23.75 -37.83
N VAL A 144 13.41 -23.07 -36.75
CA VAL A 144 12.56 -22.21 -35.92
C VAL A 144 13.12 -20.80 -35.96
N ILE A 145 12.29 -19.82 -36.29
CA ILE A 145 12.64 -18.40 -36.16
C ILE A 145 12.32 -17.99 -34.73
N VAL A 146 13.34 -17.63 -33.97
CA VAL A 146 13.21 -16.99 -32.66
C VAL A 146 13.28 -15.49 -32.87
N ILE A 147 12.34 -14.75 -32.27
CA ILE A 147 12.35 -13.30 -32.20
C ILE A 147 12.43 -12.92 -30.74
N ASP A 148 13.58 -12.44 -30.31
CA ASP A 148 13.78 -11.93 -28.98
C ASP A 148 13.15 -10.55 -28.85
N ARG A 149 12.08 -10.46 -28.05
CA ARG A 149 11.42 -9.19 -27.77
C ARG A 149 12.05 -8.46 -26.59
N GLY A 150 13.06 -9.05 -25.93
CA GLY A 150 13.68 -8.58 -24.70
C GLY A 150 14.06 -7.10 -24.75
N LYS A 151 14.74 -6.63 -25.80
CA LYS A 151 15.14 -5.22 -25.92
C LYS A 151 13.95 -4.26 -26.03
N LEU A 152 12.87 -4.65 -26.73
CA LEU A 152 11.62 -3.87 -26.78
C LEU A 152 10.92 -3.90 -25.42
N THR A 153 10.86 -5.06 -24.77
CA THR A 153 10.30 -5.22 -23.43
C THR A 153 11.06 -4.39 -22.38
N GLN A 154 12.39 -4.28 -22.44
CA GLN A 154 13.17 -3.42 -21.54
C GLN A 154 12.84 -1.93 -21.75
N VAL A 155 12.58 -1.50 -22.99
CA VAL A 155 12.13 -0.11 -23.27
C VAL A 155 10.71 0.12 -22.75
N GLU A 156 9.81 -0.84 -22.94
CA GLU A 156 8.44 -0.78 -22.42
C GLU A 156 8.42 -0.75 -20.88
N VAL A 157 9.19 -1.61 -20.21
CA VAL A 157 9.32 -1.67 -18.74
C VAL A 157 9.93 -0.39 -18.18
N ALA A 158 11.02 0.12 -18.77
CA ALA A 158 11.63 1.38 -18.32
C ALA A 158 10.66 2.57 -18.42
N ARG A 159 9.86 2.63 -19.49
CA ARG A 159 8.80 3.62 -19.68
C ARG A 159 7.66 3.45 -18.66
N GLU A 160 7.13 2.24 -18.50
CA GLU A 160 6.07 1.95 -17.52
C GLU A 160 6.53 2.22 -16.08
N ASN A 161 7.77 1.90 -15.74
CA ASN A 161 8.38 2.26 -14.45
C ASN A 161 8.42 3.79 -14.29
N SER A 162 8.93 4.53 -15.29
CA SER A 162 9.06 5.99 -15.18
C SER A 162 7.71 6.70 -15.11
N GLU A 163 6.69 6.21 -15.81
CA GLU A 163 5.33 6.77 -15.79
C GLU A 163 4.56 6.38 -14.52
N GLY A 164 4.76 5.17 -13.99
CA GLY A 164 4.07 4.70 -12.80
C GLY A 164 4.72 5.15 -11.47
N PHE A 165 6.01 5.47 -11.48
CA PHE A 165 6.75 5.77 -10.24
C PHE A 165 6.23 6.98 -9.43
N PRO A 166 5.75 8.09 -10.01
CA PRO A 166 5.14 9.17 -9.24
C PRO A 166 3.90 8.69 -8.45
N THR A 167 3.04 7.90 -9.10
CA THR A 167 1.88 7.27 -8.46
C THR A 167 2.31 6.25 -7.41
N PHE A 168 3.38 5.47 -7.66
CA PHE A 168 3.97 4.57 -6.68
C PHE A 168 4.50 5.33 -5.45
N ARG A 169 5.24 6.43 -5.61
CA ARG A 169 5.75 7.24 -4.49
C ARG A 169 4.61 7.81 -3.63
N ALA A 170 3.49 8.19 -4.26
CA ALA A 170 2.29 8.61 -3.55
C ALA A 170 1.61 7.45 -2.78
N ALA A 171 1.47 6.28 -3.42
CA ALA A 171 0.95 5.07 -2.78
C ALA A 171 1.86 4.56 -1.65
N LEU A 172 3.17 4.69 -1.79
CA LEU A 172 4.16 4.28 -0.78
C LEU A 172 3.98 5.07 0.53
N ARG A 173 3.52 6.32 0.48
CA ARG A 173 3.12 7.05 1.69
C ARG A 173 1.96 6.37 2.42
N LEU A 174 0.95 5.84 1.72
CA LEU A 174 -0.12 5.05 2.37
C LEU A 174 0.44 3.77 2.99
N ILE A 175 1.29 3.06 2.25
CA ILE A 175 1.88 1.77 2.63
C ILE A 175 2.76 1.91 3.86
N VAL A 176 3.72 2.83 3.85
CA VAL A 176 4.62 3.05 4.98
C VAL A 176 3.87 3.58 6.20
N ASN A 177 2.90 4.49 6.04
CA ASN A 177 2.06 4.92 7.17
C ASN A 177 1.23 3.75 7.75
N GLY A 178 0.66 2.89 6.90
CA GLY A 178 -0.04 1.68 7.32
C GLY A 178 0.87 0.73 8.09
N ILE A 179 2.06 0.46 7.58
CA ILE A 179 3.08 -0.37 8.26
C ILE A 179 3.49 0.25 9.61
N CYS A 180 3.76 1.55 9.66
CA CYS A 180 4.12 2.26 10.90
C CYS A 180 2.98 2.25 11.92
N TYR A 181 1.73 2.32 11.46
CA TYR A 181 0.55 2.16 12.30
C TYR A 181 0.50 0.75 12.92
N LEU A 182 0.66 -0.30 12.11
CA LEU A 182 0.72 -1.69 12.59
C LEU A 182 1.93 -1.94 13.51
N SER A 183 3.03 -1.19 13.34
CA SER A 183 4.24 -1.21 14.17
C SER A 183 4.12 -0.43 15.49
N SER A 184 3.04 0.34 15.68
CA SER A 184 2.87 1.19 16.87
C SER A 184 2.64 0.36 18.14
N GLU A 185 2.80 0.97 19.32
CA GLU A 185 2.74 0.26 20.61
C GLU A 185 1.36 -0.38 20.90
N LYS A 186 0.28 0.26 20.42
CA LYS A 186 -1.12 -0.14 20.63
C LYS A 186 -1.97 0.24 19.41
N PRO A 187 -1.82 -0.46 18.27
CA PRO A 187 -2.66 -0.21 17.11
C PRO A 187 -4.09 -0.68 17.42
N ASP A 188 -5.06 0.12 17.02
CA ASP A 188 -6.46 -0.27 17.08
C ASP A 188 -6.76 -1.17 15.86
N ILE A 189 -6.87 -2.47 16.12
CA ILE A 189 -7.06 -3.52 15.13
C ILE A 189 -8.14 -4.49 15.61
N GLU A 190 -9.22 -4.64 14.84
CA GLU A 190 -10.29 -5.61 15.09
C GLU A 190 -10.24 -6.76 14.07
N TYR A 191 -10.19 -8.01 14.54
CA TYR A 191 -10.15 -9.20 13.67
C TYR A 191 -11.53 -9.84 13.54
N LYS A 192 -12.30 -9.41 12.54
CA LYS A 192 -13.70 -9.80 12.30
C LYS A 192 -13.99 -10.13 10.84
N TYR A 193 -15.17 -10.68 10.57
CA TYR A 193 -15.68 -10.80 9.21
C TYR A 193 -16.06 -9.42 8.67
N PRO A 194 -15.90 -9.16 7.35
CA PRO A 194 -16.43 -7.97 6.70
C PRO A 194 -17.95 -7.83 6.88
N ASP A 195 -18.45 -6.61 6.97
CA ASP A 195 -19.86 -6.31 7.29
C ASP A 195 -20.85 -6.82 6.23
N GLU A 196 -20.39 -6.99 4.98
CA GLU A 196 -21.12 -7.59 3.87
C GLU A 196 -21.24 -9.13 3.94
N THR A 197 -20.52 -9.77 4.88
CA THR A 197 -20.55 -11.23 5.05
C THR A 197 -21.92 -11.68 5.56
N PRO A 198 -22.58 -12.70 4.95
CA PRO A 198 -23.93 -13.09 5.34
C PRO A 198 -24.03 -13.53 6.81
N ARG A 199 -24.77 -12.76 7.62
CA ARG A 199 -24.92 -12.95 9.07
C ARG A 199 -25.36 -14.36 9.48
N THR A 200 -26.22 -14.99 8.70
CA THR A 200 -26.69 -16.37 8.92
C THR A 200 -25.55 -17.39 9.03
N TRP A 201 -24.46 -17.21 8.28
CA TRP A 201 -23.28 -18.07 8.38
C TRP A 201 -22.33 -17.66 9.52
N ILE A 202 -22.24 -16.36 9.84
CA ILE A 202 -21.47 -15.86 10.99
C ILE A 202 -22.07 -16.40 12.29
N GLU A 203 -23.38 -16.25 12.48
CA GLU A 203 -24.12 -16.73 13.66
C GLU A 203 -23.89 -18.23 13.90
N ILE A 204 -23.93 -19.05 12.85
CA ILE A 204 -23.62 -20.49 12.94
C ILE A 204 -22.16 -20.73 13.37
N LEU A 205 -21.21 -19.92 12.88
CA LEU A 205 -19.78 -20.07 13.21
C LEU A 205 -19.42 -19.59 14.61
N GLU A 206 -20.20 -18.67 15.19
CA GLU A 206 -19.98 -18.12 16.52
C GLU A 206 -20.76 -18.88 17.61
N GLN A 207 -21.94 -19.40 17.28
CA GLN A 207 -22.85 -20.03 18.25
C GLN A 207 -22.81 -21.57 18.23
N SER A 208 -22.51 -22.22 17.08
CA SER A 208 -22.51 -23.68 17.02
C SER A 208 -21.18 -24.27 17.49
N THR A 209 -21.27 -25.24 18.41
CA THR A 209 -20.13 -26.10 18.82
C THR A 209 -19.97 -27.33 17.93
N ARG A 210 -20.92 -27.60 17.03
CA ARG A 210 -20.96 -28.82 16.21
C ARG A 210 -20.05 -28.68 14.99
N LYS A 211 -18.97 -29.48 14.96
CA LYS A 211 -17.97 -29.50 13.86
C LYS A 211 -18.57 -29.62 12.45
N ALA A 212 -19.68 -30.34 12.29
CA ALA A 212 -20.38 -30.48 11.01
C ALA A 212 -21.01 -29.18 10.52
N ASP A 213 -21.65 -28.42 11.41
CA ASP A 213 -22.34 -27.17 11.08
C ASP A 213 -21.31 -26.06 10.82
N ILE A 214 -20.24 -25.99 11.63
CA ILE A 214 -19.07 -25.13 11.41
C ILE A 214 -18.44 -25.42 10.03
N LYS A 215 -18.27 -26.70 9.66
CA LYS A 215 -17.72 -27.09 8.34
C LYS A 215 -18.66 -26.64 7.21
N ARG A 216 -19.97 -26.85 7.37
CA ARG A 216 -20.98 -26.43 6.38
C ARG A 216 -20.98 -24.91 6.19
N ALA A 217 -20.95 -24.13 7.27
CA ALA A 217 -20.92 -22.67 7.19
C ALA A 217 -19.64 -22.15 6.52
N LYS A 218 -18.46 -22.72 6.82
CA LYS A 218 -17.21 -22.41 6.11
C LYS A 218 -17.28 -22.74 4.62
N GLN A 219 -17.86 -23.89 4.26
CA GLN A 219 -18.03 -24.27 2.85
C GLN A 219 -19.02 -23.36 2.12
N ALA A 220 -20.12 -22.97 2.78
CA ALA A 220 -21.11 -22.05 2.22
C ALA A 220 -20.51 -20.66 2.00
N LEU A 221 -19.78 -20.11 2.98
CA LEU A 221 -19.04 -18.86 2.82
C LEU A 221 -18.07 -18.93 1.64
N ASN A 222 -17.17 -19.93 1.62
CA ASN A 222 -16.22 -20.14 0.51
C ASN A 222 -16.90 -20.26 -0.87
N SER A 223 -18.13 -20.78 -0.94
CA SER A 223 -18.89 -20.91 -2.20
C SER A 223 -19.56 -19.61 -2.67
N LEU A 224 -19.76 -18.65 -1.75
CA LEU A 224 -20.30 -17.32 -2.05
C LEU A 224 -19.22 -16.29 -2.37
N GLY A 225 -17.95 -16.62 -2.10
CA GLY A 225 -16.79 -15.74 -2.23
C GLY A 225 -15.71 -16.09 -1.19
N ILE A 226 -14.59 -15.38 -1.18
CA ILE A 226 -13.56 -15.58 -0.13
C ILE A 226 -13.92 -14.73 1.09
N TYR A 227 -14.96 -15.14 1.83
CA TYR A 227 -15.33 -14.53 3.10
C TYR A 227 -14.51 -15.12 4.25
N SER A 228 -13.39 -14.49 4.57
CA SER A 228 -12.58 -14.76 5.77
C SER A 228 -12.64 -13.60 6.76
N LYS A 229 -12.21 -13.83 8.01
CA LYS A 229 -11.92 -12.72 8.92
C LYS A 229 -10.70 -11.95 8.41
N ILE A 230 -10.70 -10.63 8.59
CA ILE A 230 -9.61 -9.71 8.23
C ILE A 230 -9.40 -8.70 9.37
N HIS A 231 -8.29 -7.95 9.31
CA HIS A 231 -7.90 -6.96 10.32
C HIS A 231 -8.40 -5.56 9.93
N PHE A 232 -9.46 -5.07 10.57
CA PHE A 232 -9.93 -3.69 10.42
C PHE A 232 -9.10 -2.75 11.30
N CYS A 233 -8.57 -1.67 10.74
CA CYS A 233 -7.57 -0.82 11.39
C CYS A 233 -8.09 0.61 11.61
N GLY A 234 -7.95 1.16 12.82
CA GLY A 234 -8.27 2.56 13.11
C GLY A 234 -9.76 2.88 13.19
N GLU A 235 -10.59 1.93 13.63
CA GLU A 235 -12.04 2.11 13.80
C GLU A 235 -12.36 3.20 14.84
N SER A 236 -11.63 3.24 15.95
CA SER A 236 -11.70 4.31 16.95
C SER A 236 -11.40 5.69 16.36
N ILE A 237 -10.49 5.78 15.37
CA ILE A 237 -10.15 7.03 14.67
C ILE A 237 -11.27 7.39 13.69
N ARG A 238 -11.93 6.41 13.06
CA ARG A 238 -13.14 6.65 12.26
C ARG A 238 -14.26 7.24 13.11
N VAL A 239 -14.58 6.62 14.26
CA VAL A 239 -15.62 7.11 15.18
C VAL A 239 -15.26 8.50 15.74
N GLU A 240 -14.00 8.75 16.08
CA GLU A 240 -13.51 10.07 16.52
C GLU A 240 -13.76 11.15 15.45
N TYR A 241 -13.58 10.82 14.17
CA TYR A 241 -13.68 11.77 13.05
C TYR A 241 -15.12 11.96 12.55
N GLU A 242 -15.90 10.88 12.44
CA GLU A 242 -17.32 10.91 12.05
C GLU A 242 -18.20 11.59 13.13
N GLY A 243 -17.76 11.60 14.39
CA GLY A 243 -18.41 12.33 15.49
C GLY A 243 -18.17 13.85 15.48
N LEU A 244 -17.38 14.39 14.56
CA LEU A 244 -17.13 15.83 14.45
C LEU A 244 -18.19 16.52 13.57
N PRO A 245 -18.80 17.64 14.01
CA PRO A 245 -19.81 18.33 13.21
C PRO A 245 -19.21 18.93 11.94
N THR A 246 -19.76 18.54 10.79
CA THR A 246 -19.38 18.99 9.45
C THR A 246 -20.07 20.32 9.10
N GLY A 247 -19.34 21.45 9.18
CA GLY A 247 -19.92 22.79 8.95
C GLY A 247 -18.94 23.93 8.63
N ARG A 248 -18.72 24.17 7.32
CA ARG A 248 -18.37 25.43 6.59
C ARG A 248 -17.20 26.37 6.99
N GLU A 249 -16.26 26.50 6.03
CA GLU A 249 -15.68 27.72 5.40
C GLU A 249 -14.57 28.59 6.12
N LEU A 250 -13.30 28.49 5.63
CA LEU A 250 -12.16 29.47 5.52
C LEU A 250 -11.52 30.20 6.76
N SER A 251 -10.19 30.30 7.01
CA SER A 251 -8.99 29.53 6.58
C SER A 251 -7.77 29.46 7.60
N PRO A 252 -7.44 28.26 8.17
CA PRO A 252 -6.21 27.81 8.88
C PRO A 252 -5.14 27.23 7.94
N HIS A 253 -4.22 26.42 8.48
CA HIS A 253 -3.37 25.49 7.70
C HIS A 253 -3.38 24.08 8.31
N TRP A 254 -3.24 23.06 7.45
CA TRP A 254 -2.94 21.70 7.89
C TRP A 254 -1.48 21.61 8.33
N ARG A 255 -1.24 21.31 9.60
CA ARG A 255 0.07 20.84 10.05
C ARG A 255 0.16 19.36 9.71
N ARG A 256 1.10 19.01 8.81
CA ARG A 256 1.36 17.62 8.42
C ARG A 256 1.61 16.71 9.62
N GLY A 257 1.09 15.50 9.53
CA GLY A 257 1.44 14.44 10.46
C GLY A 257 2.87 13.97 10.22
N HIS A 258 3.46 13.33 11.22
CA HIS A 258 4.75 12.64 11.11
C HIS A 258 4.84 11.53 12.15
N TRP A 259 5.77 10.61 11.94
CA TRP A 259 6.13 9.60 12.92
C TRP A 259 7.28 10.09 13.79
N ARG A 260 7.20 9.84 15.10
CA ARG A 260 8.26 10.18 16.05
C ARG A 260 8.77 8.92 16.74
N ASN A 261 10.06 8.65 16.59
CA ASN A 261 10.77 7.60 17.30
C ASN A 261 11.09 8.05 18.74
N GLN A 262 10.20 7.73 19.68
CA GLN A 262 10.23 8.21 21.06
C GLN A 262 11.06 7.27 21.97
N ALA A 263 12.01 7.84 22.70
CA ALA A 263 12.73 7.14 23.76
C ALA A 263 11.81 6.86 24.96
N HIS A 264 11.89 5.66 25.54
CA HIS A 264 11.13 5.22 26.72
C HIS A 264 11.84 4.04 27.43
N GLY A 265 11.21 3.51 28.48
CA GLY A 265 11.79 2.43 29.29
C GLY A 265 12.87 2.92 30.26
N GLU A 266 13.45 1.97 31.00
CA GLU A 266 14.52 2.27 31.96
C GLU A 266 15.75 2.85 31.23
N GLY A 267 16.30 3.95 31.76
CA GLY A 267 17.43 4.65 31.15
C GLY A 267 17.20 5.20 29.74
N LEU A 268 15.93 5.30 29.27
CA LEU A 268 15.58 5.64 27.88
C LEU A 268 16.18 4.68 26.82
N SER A 269 16.46 3.44 27.23
CA SER A 269 17.06 2.39 26.41
C SER A 269 16.14 1.87 25.30
N LEU A 270 14.82 1.96 25.46
CA LEU A 270 13.84 1.44 24.51
C LEU A 270 13.30 2.55 23.60
N ARG A 271 12.81 2.14 22.43
CA ARG A 271 12.30 3.04 21.38
C ARG A 271 10.90 2.61 20.96
N LYS A 272 9.99 3.56 20.76
CA LYS A 272 8.64 3.30 20.25
C LYS A 272 8.20 4.34 19.23
N LEU A 273 7.51 3.86 18.20
CA LEU A 273 7.02 4.70 17.11
C LEU A 273 5.66 5.30 17.49
N ILE A 274 5.56 6.62 17.50
CA ILE A 274 4.34 7.36 17.84
C ILE A 274 3.88 8.16 16.63
N TRP A 275 2.62 7.97 16.22
CA TRP A 275 2.01 8.84 15.22
C TRP A 275 1.66 10.18 15.83
N ILE A 276 2.25 11.26 15.31
CA ILE A 276 1.71 12.60 15.51
C ILE A 276 0.76 12.84 14.35
N LYS A 277 -0.54 12.60 14.59
CA LYS A 277 -1.61 12.78 13.59
C LYS A 277 -1.54 14.18 12.95
N PRO A 278 -1.90 14.33 11.66
CA PRO A 278 -2.14 15.64 11.05
C PRO A 278 -3.14 16.44 11.90
N THR A 279 -2.90 17.73 12.05
CA THR A 279 -3.76 18.61 12.87
C THR A 279 -4.11 19.90 12.12
N LEU A 280 -5.37 20.31 12.25
CA LEU A 280 -5.86 21.57 11.70
C LEU A 280 -5.50 22.70 12.66
N VAL A 281 -4.57 23.58 12.29
CA VAL A 281 -4.01 24.62 13.17
C VAL A 281 -4.72 25.95 12.95
N ARG A 282 -5.33 26.49 14.01
CA ARG A 282 -6.35 27.56 14.02
C ARG A 282 -7.77 27.09 13.68
N ARG A 283 -8.27 26.09 14.42
CA ARG A 283 -9.68 25.65 14.38
C ARG A 283 -10.67 26.78 14.70
N ASP A 284 -10.23 27.83 15.38
CA ASP A 284 -10.94 29.08 15.60
C ASP A 284 -11.15 29.92 14.33
N LYS A 285 -10.59 29.52 13.17
CA LYS A 285 -10.56 30.30 11.92
C LYS A 285 -10.71 29.49 10.61
N GLY A 286 -11.51 28.40 10.52
CA GLY A 286 -12.05 27.81 9.26
C GLY A 286 -11.35 26.58 8.60
N GLU A 287 -11.21 26.52 7.25
CA GLU A 287 -10.44 25.48 6.46
C GLU A 287 -9.42 26.03 5.40
N PRO A 288 -8.20 25.43 5.19
CA PRO A 288 -7.06 26.10 4.53
C PRO A 288 -7.20 26.37 3.03
N GLU A 289 -6.78 27.55 2.58
CA GLU A 289 -6.47 27.78 1.16
C GLU A 289 -5.13 27.11 0.76
N LYS A 290 -5.09 26.61 -0.48
CA LYS A 290 -3.86 26.03 -1.08
C LYS A 290 -2.80 27.13 -1.19
N GLY A 291 -1.58 26.83 -0.73
CA GLY A 291 -0.51 27.82 -0.60
C GLY A 291 -0.22 28.60 -1.88
N HIS A 292 -0.10 29.92 -1.76
CA HIS A 292 0.24 30.80 -2.87
C HIS A 292 1.64 30.51 -3.41
N ILE A 293 1.75 30.39 -4.73
CA ILE A 293 3.04 30.40 -5.43
C ILE A 293 3.49 31.85 -5.51
N TYR A 294 4.57 32.19 -4.79
CA TYR A 294 5.23 33.47 -4.99
C TYR A 294 6.07 33.40 -6.27
N GLN A 295 5.64 34.09 -7.33
CA GLN A 295 6.54 34.44 -8.42
C GLN A 295 7.51 35.50 -7.89
N ILE A 296 8.79 35.13 -7.78
CA ILE A 296 9.86 36.08 -7.58
C ILE A 296 10.19 36.64 -8.96
N GLU A 297 9.81 37.89 -9.23
CA GLU A 297 10.37 38.60 -10.37
C GLU A 297 11.88 38.79 -10.13
N PRO A 298 12.74 38.50 -11.14
CA PRO A 298 14.16 38.76 -11.00
C PRO A 298 14.38 40.28 -10.89
N SER A 299 15.01 40.72 -9.81
CA SER A 299 15.50 42.09 -9.67
C SER A 299 16.62 42.37 -10.67
N ASP A 300 16.51 43.50 -11.38
CA ASP A 300 17.49 44.03 -12.35
C ASP A 300 18.95 44.12 -11.80
#